data_AF-A0A1C0ZXH5-F1
#
_entry.id   AF-A0A1C0ZXH5-F1
#
_cell.length_a   1.000
_cell.length_b   1.000
_cell.length_c   1.000
_cell.angle_alpha   90.00
_cell.angle_beta   90.00
_cell.angle_gamma   90.00
#
_symmetry.space_group_name_H-M   'P 1'
#
loop_
_entity.id
_entity.type
_entity.pdbx_description
1 polymer ?
#
loop_
_entity_poly.entity_id
_entity_poly.type
_entity_poly.pdbx_seq_one_letter_code
_entity_poly.pdbx_strand_id
1 'polypeptide(L)' 'MKAKDNGVHVIGLTRGQDTRFHHTEKLDKGEVMIAQFTEHTSAVKVRGKALIMTKFGTIDTEES' A
#
# COMPACT_ATOMS: atom_id res chain seq x y z
N MET A 1 2.84 6.21 -1.53
CA MET A 1 2.53 6.14 -0.09
C MET A 1 3.80 6.41 0.70
N LYS A 2 3.68 7.16 1.80
CA LYS A 2 4.78 7.53 2.69
C LYS A 2 4.51 6.98 4.09
N ALA A 3 5.45 6.22 4.63
CA ALA A 3 5.33 5.68 5.99
C ALA A 3 5.49 6.80 7.03
N LYS A 4 4.54 6.88 7.98
CA LYS A 4 4.58 7.82 9.11
C LYS A 4 5.18 7.19 10.37
N ASP A 5 5.25 5.87 10.40
CA ASP A 5 5.85 5.07 11.48
C ASP A 5 6.66 3.90 10.89
N ASN A 6 7.48 3.26 11.72
CA ASN A 6 8.23 2.08 11.30
C ASN A 6 7.32 0.86 11.12
N GLY A 7 7.68 -0.03 10.19
CA GLY A 7 6.93 -1.27 9.98
C GLY A 7 5.57 -1.10 9.31
N VAL A 8 5.41 -0.09 8.45
CA VAL A 8 4.27 0.00 7.54
C VAL A 8 4.39 -1.10 6.49
N HIS A 9 3.30 -1.83 6.23
CA HIS A 9 3.28 -2.88 5.22
C HIS A 9 2.43 -2.47 4.01
N VAL A 10 3.01 -2.64 2.83
CA VAL A 10 2.33 -2.47 1.53
C VAL A 10 2.18 -3.85 0.89
N ILE A 11 0.94 -4.30 0.72
CA ILE A 11 0.63 -5.67 0.33
C ILE A 11 -0.07 -5.66 -1.03
N GLY A 12 0.53 -6.32 -2.01
CA GLY A 12 -0.07 -6.55 -3.32
C GLY A 12 -1.03 -7.74 -3.30
N LEU A 13 -2.22 -7.58 -3.88
CA LEU A 13 -3.21 -8.65 -4.05
C LEU A 13 -3.29 -9.08 -5.52
N THR A 14 -3.41 -10.38 -5.73
CA THR A 14 -3.44 -10.99 -7.06
C THR A 14 -4.63 -10.50 -7.89
N ARG A 15 -4.41 -10.31 -9.18
CA ARG A 15 -5.48 -10.23 -10.18
C ARG A 15 -5.93 -11.63 -10.59
N GLY A 16 -7.24 -11.87 -10.70
CA GLY A 16 -7.79 -13.14 -11.19
C GLY A 16 -8.97 -13.65 -10.37
N GLN A 17 -9.28 -14.94 -10.50
CA GLN A 17 -10.33 -15.63 -9.73
C GLN A 17 -10.04 -15.58 -8.22
N ASP A 18 -8.78 -15.76 -7.83
CA ASP A 18 -8.37 -15.75 -6.44
C ASP A 18 -7.83 -14.39 -6.01
N THR A 19 -8.26 -13.93 -4.84
CA THR A 19 -7.74 -12.73 -4.17
C THR A 19 -6.84 -13.15 -3.01
N ARG A 20 -5.52 -13.17 -3.23
CA ARG A 20 -4.53 -13.54 -2.20
C ARG A 20 -3.36 -12.55 -2.19
N PHE A 21 -2.66 -12.49 -1.06
CA PHE A 21 -1.41 -11.72 -0.94
C PHE A 21 -0.31 -12.41 -1.76
N HIS A 22 0.44 -11.66 -2.55
CA HIS A 22 1.56 -12.22 -3.32
C HIS A 22 2.90 -11.53 -3.07
N HIS A 23 2.89 -10.25 -2.71
CA HIS A 23 4.07 -9.50 -2.28
C HIS A 23 3.74 -8.64 -1.07
N THR A 24 4.72 -8.46 -0.17
CA THR A 24 4.63 -7.52 0.94
C THR A 24 5.93 -6.74 1.03
N GLU A 25 5.83 -5.42 0.90
CA GLU A 25 6.94 -4.51 1.15
C GLU A 25 6.80 -3.93 2.56
N LYS A 26 7.89 -3.88 3.32
CA LYS A 26 7.94 -3.21 4.62
C LYS A 26 8.64 -1.86 4.45
N LEU A 27 7.99 -0.80 4.94
CA LEU A 27 8.53 0.55 4.95
C LEU A 27 8.80 1.00 6.38
N ASP A 28 9.98 1.57 6.60
CA ASP A 28 10.32 2.29 7.82
C ASP A 28 9.97 3.78 7.70
N LYS A 29 9.93 4.47 8.84
CA LYS A 29 9.42 5.84 8.94
C LYS A 29 10.15 6.77 7.97
N GLY A 30 9.37 7.48 7.15
CA GLY A 30 9.87 8.44 6.17
C GLY A 30 10.09 7.83 4.78
N GLU A 31 10.16 6.51 4.65
CA GLU A 31 10.28 5.85 3.36
C GLU A 31 9.02 6.04 2.50
N VAL A 32 9.23 6.03 1.19
CA VAL A 32 8.20 6.28 0.18
C VAL A 32 8.21 5.17 -0.84
N MET A 33 7.03 4.60 -1.10
CA MET A 33 6.82 3.66 -2.19
C MET A 33 5.80 4.22 -3.19
N ILE A 34 6.11 4.12 -4.48
CA ILE A 34 5.18 4.37 -5.58
C ILE A 34 4.90 3.03 -6.24
N ALA A 35 3.65 2.58 -6.19
CA ALA A 35 3.24 1.28 -6.73
C ALA A 35 2.19 1.48 -7.83
N GLN A 36 2.34 0.76 -8.93
CA GLN A 36 1.37 0.73 -10.03
C GLN A 36 0.43 -0.47 -9.89
N PHE A 37 -0.81 -0.33 -10.37
CA PHE A 37 -1.60 -1.50 -10.72
C PHE A 37 -1.00 -2.14 -11.97
N THR A 38 -0.89 -3.46 -11.95
CA THR A 38 -0.23 -4.22 -13.02
C THR A 38 -1.10 -5.40 -13.43
N GLU A 39 -0.59 -6.21 -14.36
CA GLU A 39 -1.17 -7.51 -14.68
C GLU A 39 -1.32 -8.38 -13.44
N HIS A 40 -0.32 -8.40 -12.55
CA HIS A 40 -0.30 -9.25 -11.36
C HIS A 40 -0.99 -8.63 -10.15
N THR A 41 -1.05 -7.29 -10.05
CA THR A 41 -1.60 -6.58 -8.89
C THR A 41 -2.86 -5.82 -9.25
N SER A 42 -4.00 -6.26 -8.73
CA SER A 42 -5.32 -5.66 -8.93
C SER A 42 -5.76 -4.76 -7.77
N ALA A 43 -5.26 -5.03 -6.57
CA ALA A 43 -5.55 -4.28 -5.36
C ALA A 43 -4.28 -4.16 -4.51
N VAL A 44 -4.21 -3.09 -3.71
CA VAL A 44 -3.12 -2.84 -2.77
C VAL A 44 -3.73 -2.57 -1.40
N LYS A 45 -3.23 -3.28 -0.39
CA LYS A 45 -3.60 -3.09 1.01
C LYS A 45 -2.42 -2.47 1.76
N VAL A 46 -2.66 -1.36 2.45
CA VAL A 46 -1.68 -0.72 3.32
C VAL A 46 -2.06 -0.99 4.77
N ARG A 47 -1.11 -1.41 5.60
CA ARG A 47 -1.27 -1.61 7.05
C ARG A 47 -0.23 -0.78 7.79
N GLY A 48 -0.64 -0.10 8.86
CA GLY A 48 0.21 0.83 9.62
C GLY A 48 -0.01 2.28 9.20
N LYS A 49 0.62 3.20 9.94
CA LYS A 49 0.42 4.65 9.79
C LYS A 49 1.13 5.17 8.54
N ALA A 50 0.36 5.65 7.56
CA ALA A 50 0.89 6.13 6.30
C ALA A 50 0.03 7.25 5.70
N LEU A 51 0.68 8.09 4.88
CA LEU A 51 0.02 9.02 3.98
C LEU A 51 -0.05 8.42 2.58
N ILE A 52 -1.25 8.29 2.02
CA ILE A 52 -1.49 7.67 0.71
C ILE A 52 -2.00 8.75 -0.25
N MET A 53 -1.35 8.86 -1.41
CA MET A 53 -1.75 9.79 -2.46
C MET A 53 -2.14 9.00 -3.70
N THR A 54 -3.33 9.27 -4.23
CA THR A 54 -3.82 8.71 -5.49
C THR A 54 -4.37 9.82 -6.37
N LYS A 55 -4.82 9.49 -7.58
CA LYS A 55 -5.51 10.47 -8.44
C LYS A 55 -6.80 11.05 -7.82
N PHE A 56 -7.36 10.41 -6.80
CA PHE A 56 -8.59 10.81 -6.14
C PHE A 56 -8.36 11.67 -4.90
N GLY A 57 -7.11 11.99 -4.58
CA GLY A 57 -6.73 12.79 -3.42
C GLY A 57 -5.83 12.05 -2.45
N THR A 58 -5.75 12.60 -1.25
CA THR A 58 -4.88 12.12 -0.17
C THR A 58 -5.71 11.48 0.93
N ILE A 59 -5.26 10.32 1.42
CA ILE A 59 -5.85 9.59 2.53
C ILE A 59 -4.79 9.43 3.61
N ASP A 60 -5.17 9.75 4.84
CA ASP A 60 -4.40 9.48 6.02
C ASP A 60 -4.97 8.25 6.74
N THR A 61 -4.16 7.22 6.94
CA THR A 61 -4.65 5.98 7.55
C THR A 61 -5.00 6.13 9.04
N GLU A 62 -4.60 7.22 9.70
CA GLU A 62 -4.96 7.50 11.10
C GLU A 62 -6.33 8.18 11.25
N GLU A 63 -6.83 8.85 10.20
CA GLU A 63 -8.07 9.63 10.25
C GLU A 63 -9.29 8.84 9.75
N SER A 64 -9.10 7.55 9.42
CA SER A 64 -10.11 6.66 8.83
C SER A 64 -10.69 5.66 9.84
#